data_AF-A0A545BAA8-F1
#
_entry.id   AF-A0A545BAA8-F1
#
_cell.length_a   1.000
_cell.length_b   1.000
_cell.length_c   1.000
_cell.angle_alpha   90.00
_cell.angle_beta   90.00
_cell.angle_gamma   90.00
#
_symmetry.space_group_name_H-M   'P 1'
#
loop_
_entity.id
_entity.type
_entity.pdbx_description
1 polymer ?
#
loop_
_entity_poly.entity_id
_entity_poly.type
_entity_poly.pdbx_seq_one_letter_code
_entity_poly.pdbx_strand_id
1 'polypeptide(L)'
;IRGGLGRTQDPAILAAMLDRAGALRTAEARGAAPQLEAWIPDNAEELLETATRQFRETYDFYRTPRGHHPRAIQGWVLRSVDLLAQYDSYALIRLISPRPLLMIAGSEAETAYFSREAIERAAEPKELFVIDGATHIDLYDRDEYVTPAVARLTEFFGKHLAG
;
A
#
# COMPACT_ATOMS: atom_id res chain seq x y z
N ILE A 1 -6.79 -1.55 -6.44
CA ILE A 1 -8.27 -1.67 -6.36
C ILE A 1 -8.93 -1.37 -7.69
N ARG A 2 -8.78 -0.17 -8.29
CA ARG A 2 -9.42 0.09 -9.60
C ARG A 2 -8.87 -0.76 -10.76
N GLY A 3 -7.57 -1.08 -10.73
CA GLY A 3 -6.92 -1.95 -11.71
C GLY A 3 -6.06 -3.04 -11.09
N GLY A 4 -6.23 -3.38 -9.81
CA GLY A 4 -5.31 -4.31 -9.12
C GLY A 4 -3.86 -3.84 -9.08
N LEU A 5 -2.94 -4.72 -8.68
CA LEU A 5 -1.50 -4.46 -8.77
C LEU A 5 -1.08 -4.46 -10.25
N GLY A 6 -0.28 -3.47 -10.67
CA GLY A 6 0.15 -3.35 -12.07
C GLY A 6 -0.93 -2.83 -13.03
N ARG A 7 -2.14 -2.48 -12.54
CA ARG A 7 -3.25 -1.94 -13.34
C ARG A 7 -3.78 -2.90 -14.42
N THR A 8 -3.67 -4.20 -14.20
CA THR A 8 -4.07 -5.26 -15.15
C THR A 8 -5.39 -5.95 -14.79
N GLN A 9 -6.03 -5.59 -13.68
CA GLN A 9 -7.27 -6.23 -13.22
C GLN A 9 -8.45 -5.95 -14.17
N ASP A 10 -9.24 -6.99 -14.45
CA ASP A 10 -10.49 -6.87 -15.21
C ASP A 10 -11.46 -5.90 -14.51
N PRO A 11 -11.97 -4.85 -15.20
CA PRO A 11 -12.99 -3.95 -14.66
C PRO A 11 -14.22 -4.66 -14.09
N ALA A 12 -14.59 -5.85 -14.59
CA ALA A 12 -15.70 -6.64 -14.08
C ALA A 12 -15.50 -7.05 -12.61
N ILE A 13 -14.26 -7.25 -12.16
CA ILE A 13 -13.93 -7.54 -10.76
C ILE A 13 -14.31 -6.33 -9.89
N LEU A 14 -13.94 -5.12 -10.32
CA LEU A 14 -14.29 -3.91 -9.57
C LEU A 14 -15.81 -3.71 -9.52
N ALA A 15 -16.50 -3.91 -10.64
CA ALA A 15 -17.97 -3.80 -10.70
C ALA A 15 -18.64 -4.77 -9.71
N ALA A 16 -18.23 -6.04 -9.71
CA ALA A 16 -18.75 -7.03 -8.76
C ALA A 16 -18.47 -6.67 -7.29
N MET A 17 -17.27 -6.16 -6.99
CA MET A 17 -16.95 -5.69 -5.63
C MET A 17 -17.78 -4.48 -5.21
N LEU A 18 -18.11 -3.56 -6.14
CA LEU A 18 -18.98 -2.42 -5.89
C LEU A 18 -20.43 -2.82 -5.65
N ASP A 19 -20.96 -3.77 -6.43
CA ASP A 19 -22.30 -4.33 -6.20
C ASP A 19 -22.39 -5.00 -4.83
N ARG A 20 -21.36 -5.78 -4.47
CA ARG A 20 -21.26 -6.41 -3.15
C ARG A 20 -21.22 -5.37 -2.04
N ALA A 21 -20.43 -4.31 -2.19
CA ALA A 21 -20.36 -3.21 -1.23
C ALA A 21 -21.71 -2.49 -1.07
N GLY A 22 -22.45 -2.29 -2.16
CA GLY A 22 -23.80 -1.71 -2.13
C GLY A 22 -24.80 -2.55 -1.33
N ALA A 23 -24.79 -3.87 -1.55
CA ALA A 23 -25.62 -4.81 -0.80
C ALA A 23 -25.27 -4.79 0.70
N LEU A 24 -23.98 -4.84 1.04
CA LEU A 24 -23.50 -4.80 2.42
C LEU A 24 -23.89 -3.49 3.12
N ARG A 25 -23.73 -2.34 2.46
CA ARG A 25 -24.14 -1.04 3.00
C ARG A 25 -25.62 -1.02 3.39
N THR A 26 -26.49 -1.59 2.54
CA THR A 26 -27.93 -1.67 2.80
C THR A 26 -28.25 -2.62 3.96
N ALA A 27 -27.57 -3.76 4.04
CA ALA A 27 -27.75 -4.73 5.12
C ALA A 27 -27.29 -4.14 6.48
N GLU A 28 -26.12 -3.50 6.52
CA GLU A 28 -25.59 -2.85 7.71
C GLU A 28 -26.50 -1.72 8.20
N ALA A 29 -27.07 -0.93 7.27
CA ALA A 29 -28.07 0.09 7.61
C ALA A 29 -29.35 -0.47 8.24
N ARG A 30 -29.65 -1.76 8.01
CA ARG A 30 -30.77 -2.49 8.61
C ARG A 30 -30.39 -3.26 9.88
N GLY A 31 -29.18 -3.06 10.40
CA GLY A 31 -28.70 -3.65 11.66
C GLY A 31 -27.86 -4.92 11.50
N ALA A 32 -27.50 -5.33 10.28
CA ALA A 32 -26.53 -6.40 10.10
C ALA A 32 -25.12 -5.97 10.56
N ALA A 33 -24.33 -6.92 11.05
CA ALA A 33 -22.93 -6.66 11.38
C ALA A 33 -22.09 -6.43 10.09
N PRO A 34 -21.05 -5.58 10.14
CA PRO A 34 -20.16 -5.41 9.00
C PRO A 34 -19.42 -6.70 8.63
N GLN A 35 -19.33 -7.00 7.34
CA GLN A 35 -18.53 -8.13 6.86
C GLN A 35 -17.05 -7.72 6.78
N LEU A 36 -16.18 -8.48 7.44
CA LEU A 36 -14.73 -8.36 7.28
C LEU A 36 -14.23 -9.31 6.20
N GLU A 37 -13.29 -8.83 5.40
CA GLU A 37 -12.56 -9.60 4.39
C GLU A 37 -11.09 -9.69 4.80
N ALA A 38 -10.53 -10.89 4.84
CA ALA A 38 -9.11 -11.08 5.09
C ALA A 38 -8.30 -10.67 3.86
N TRP A 39 -7.16 -10.01 4.06
CA TRP A 39 -6.27 -9.62 2.95
C TRP A 39 -5.00 -10.48 2.88
N ILE A 40 -4.73 -11.27 3.93
CA ILE A 40 -3.74 -12.34 3.96
C ILE A 40 -4.43 -13.61 4.46
N PRO A 41 -4.22 -14.78 3.84
CA PRO A 41 -4.66 -16.06 4.38
C PRO A 41 -4.22 -16.31 5.82
N ASP A 42 -4.97 -17.13 6.56
CA ASP A 42 -4.65 -17.44 7.96
C ASP A 42 -3.50 -18.45 8.10
N ASN A 43 -3.30 -19.30 7.10
CA ASN A 43 -2.25 -20.31 7.07
C ASN A 43 -1.45 -20.25 5.76
N ALA A 44 -0.24 -20.82 5.81
CA ALA A 44 0.69 -20.77 4.68
C ALA A 44 0.29 -21.74 3.55
N GLU A 45 -0.51 -22.77 3.87
CA GLU A 45 -1.01 -23.75 2.90
C GLU A 45 -2.00 -23.12 1.92
N GLU A 46 -2.71 -22.07 2.35
CA GLU A 46 -3.57 -21.24 1.51
C GLU A 46 -2.80 -20.23 0.64
N LEU A 47 -1.48 -20.10 0.80
CA LEU A 47 -0.68 -19.36 -0.17
C LEU A 47 -0.65 -20.16 -1.48
N LEU A 48 -1.42 -19.68 -2.45
CA LEU A 48 -1.44 -20.25 -3.80
C LEU A 48 -0.01 -20.38 -4.33
N GLU A 49 0.29 -21.48 -5.03
CA GLU A 49 1.59 -21.66 -5.68
C GLU A 49 1.95 -20.50 -6.62
N THR A 50 0.93 -19.85 -7.17
CA THR A 50 1.01 -18.68 -8.05
C THR A 50 1.15 -17.35 -7.32
N ALA A 51 1.22 -17.34 -5.99
CA ALA A 51 1.44 -16.13 -5.20
C ALA A 51 2.75 -15.43 -5.60
N THR A 52 2.65 -14.13 -5.87
CA THR A 52 3.82 -13.29 -6.19
C THR A 52 4.80 -13.25 -5.03
N ARG A 53 6.05 -12.86 -5.33
CA ARG A 53 7.08 -12.67 -4.30
C ARG A 53 6.59 -11.69 -3.23
N GLN A 54 6.02 -10.55 -3.64
CA GLN A 54 5.49 -9.57 -2.69
C GLN A 54 4.43 -10.17 -1.75
N PHE A 55 3.53 -11.03 -2.26
CA PHE A 55 2.49 -11.64 -1.43
C PHE A 55 3.07 -12.63 -0.42
N ARG A 56 4.07 -13.43 -0.81
CA ARG A 56 4.77 -14.35 0.08
C ARG A 56 5.53 -13.61 1.18
N GLU A 57 6.24 -12.54 0.83
CA GLU A 57 6.95 -11.69 1.81
C GLU A 57 5.97 -10.98 2.75
N THR A 58 4.81 -10.56 2.24
CA THR A 58 3.73 -9.97 3.04
C THR A 58 3.21 -10.98 4.06
N TYR A 59 2.92 -12.22 3.63
CA TYR A 59 2.54 -13.28 4.56
C TYR A 59 3.62 -13.53 5.61
N ASP A 60 4.87 -13.70 5.20
CA ASP A 60 6.01 -13.92 6.09
C ASP A 60 6.11 -12.82 7.16
N PHE A 61 5.98 -11.55 6.77
CA PHE A 61 6.04 -10.44 7.71
C PHE A 61 4.87 -10.45 8.70
N TYR A 62 3.63 -10.56 8.22
CA TYR A 62 2.44 -10.35 9.07
C TYR A 62 1.95 -11.61 9.82
N ARG A 63 2.27 -12.82 9.35
CA ARG A 63 1.78 -14.09 9.91
C ARG A 63 2.84 -14.89 10.68
N THR A 64 4.10 -14.44 10.69
CA THR A 64 5.18 -15.06 11.47
C THR A 64 5.70 -14.12 12.56
N PRO A 65 6.54 -14.59 13.50
CA PRO A 65 7.17 -13.73 14.51
C PRO A 65 8.01 -12.57 13.96
N ARG A 66 8.31 -12.52 12.65
CA ARG A 66 9.06 -11.44 12.01
C ARG A 66 8.40 -10.07 12.24
N GLY A 67 7.10 -9.95 11.97
CA GLY A 67 6.35 -8.70 12.09
C GLY A 67 4.94 -8.85 12.68
N HIS A 68 4.54 -10.06 13.08
CA HIS A 68 3.23 -10.30 13.68
C HIS A 68 3.02 -9.49 14.97
N HIS A 69 1.84 -8.88 15.08
CA HIS A 69 1.41 -8.21 16.28
C HIS A 69 -0.11 -8.42 16.52
N PRO A 70 -0.57 -8.80 17.73
CA PRO A 70 -1.97 -9.20 17.98
C PRO A 70 -3.01 -8.09 17.77
N ARG A 71 -2.59 -6.82 17.72
CA ARG A 71 -3.47 -5.68 17.39
C ARG A 71 -3.49 -5.34 15.89
N ALA A 72 -2.67 -5.97 15.06
CA ALA A 72 -2.71 -5.78 13.62
C ALA A 72 -3.87 -6.63 13.06
N ILE A 73 -5.00 -5.99 12.80
CA ILE A 73 -6.19 -6.66 12.30
C ILE A 73 -5.93 -7.13 10.87
N GLN A 74 -6.06 -8.44 10.63
CA GLN A 74 -5.75 -9.08 9.35
C GLN A 74 -6.93 -9.03 8.34
N GLY A 75 -7.83 -8.05 8.52
CA GLY A 75 -9.01 -7.90 7.70
C GLY A 75 -9.53 -6.46 7.67
N TRP A 76 -10.35 -6.18 6.67
CA TRP A 76 -10.92 -4.86 6.44
C TRP A 76 -12.42 -4.98 6.17
N VAL A 77 -13.17 -3.93 6.45
CA VAL A 77 -14.62 -3.94 6.23
C VAL A 77 -14.90 -3.92 4.73
N LEU A 78 -15.45 -5.00 4.19
CA LEU A 78 -15.60 -5.23 2.75
C LEU A 78 -16.46 -4.15 2.09
N ARG A 79 -17.45 -3.58 2.78
CA ARG A 79 -18.23 -2.47 2.20
C ARG A 79 -17.37 -1.27 1.80
N SER A 80 -16.17 -1.09 2.36
CA SER A 80 -15.28 0.06 2.09
C SER A 80 -14.72 0.10 0.67
N VAL A 81 -14.97 -0.91 -0.17
CA VAL A 81 -14.63 -0.89 -1.60
C VAL A 81 -15.16 0.37 -2.26
N ASP A 82 -16.37 0.81 -1.92
CA ASP A 82 -17.01 1.99 -2.48
C ASP A 82 -16.18 3.27 -2.26
N LEU A 83 -15.63 3.44 -1.05
CA LEU A 83 -14.76 4.54 -0.67
C LEU A 83 -13.41 4.42 -1.39
N LEU A 84 -12.82 3.22 -1.36
CA LEU A 84 -11.52 2.95 -1.99
C LEU A 84 -11.57 3.12 -3.51
N ALA A 85 -12.68 2.78 -4.15
CA ALA A 85 -12.90 2.95 -5.58
C ALA A 85 -13.01 4.42 -5.99
N GLN A 86 -13.33 5.32 -5.07
CA GLN A 86 -13.41 6.77 -5.31
C GLN A 86 -12.14 7.51 -4.89
N TYR A 87 -11.35 6.92 -4.00
CA TYR A 87 -10.12 7.49 -3.49
C TYR A 87 -8.97 7.51 -4.52
N ASP A 88 -8.25 8.64 -4.59
CA ASP A 88 -6.99 8.80 -5.33
C ASP A 88 -6.03 9.64 -4.47
N SER A 89 -5.02 8.99 -3.89
CA SER A 89 -3.97 9.62 -3.07
C SER A 89 -3.27 10.79 -3.78
N TYR A 90 -3.25 10.79 -5.12
CA TYR A 90 -2.47 11.73 -5.91
C TYR A 90 -3.33 12.75 -6.65
N ALA A 91 -4.66 12.75 -6.45
CA ALA A 91 -5.60 13.63 -7.15
C ALA A 91 -5.17 15.10 -7.09
N LEU A 92 -4.66 15.53 -5.93
CA LEU A 92 -4.27 16.91 -5.70
C LEU A 92 -2.80 17.10 -5.34
N ILE A 93 -1.94 16.11 -5.61
CA ILE A 93 -0.54 16.08 -5.14
C ILE A 93 0.29 17.33 -5.52
N ARG A 94 -0.02 17.99 -6.65
CA ARG A 94 0.60 19.27 -7.04
C ARG A 94 0.49 20.39 -6.01
N LEU A 95 -0.51 20.36 -5.12
CA LEU A 95 -0.71 21.37 -4.06
C LEU A 95 0.21 21.15 -2.84
N ILE A 96 1.06 20.12 -2.85
CA ILE A 96 2.12 19.99 -1.84
C ILE A 96 3.12 21.15 -1.99
N SER A 97 3.48 21.48 -3.23
CA SER A 97 4.33 22.62 -3.58
C SER A 97 3.80 23.93 -2.97
N PRO A 98 4.67 24.83 -2.48
CA PRO A 98 6.13 24.83 -2.59
C PRO A 98 6.88 23.97 -1.56
N ARG A 99 6.17 23.20 -0.71
CA ARG A 99 6.84 22.29 0.23
C ARG A 99 7.51 21.15 -0.55
N PRO A 100 8.72 20.73 -0.16
CA PRO A 100 9.41 19.64 -0.83
C PRO A 100 8.72 18.29 -0.58
N LEU A 101 8.72 17.44 -1.60
CA LEU A 101 8.24 16.05 -1.54
C LEU A 101 9.41 15.08 -1.75
N LEU A 102 9.59 14.14 -0.83
CA LEU A 102 10.50 13.00 -0.98
C LEU A 102 9.68 11.71 -1.00
N MET A 103 9.89 10.89 -2.04
CA MET A 103 9.41 9.51 -2.11
C MET A 103 10.60 8.57 -2.03
N ILE A 104 10.48 7.46 -1.30
CA ILE A 104 11.50 6.40 -1.20
C ILE A 104 10.87 5.09 -1.71
N ALA A 105 11.60 4.33 -2.53
CA ALA A 105 11.15 3.04 -3.04
C ALA A 105 12.33 2.08 -3.25
N GLY A 106 12.08 0.77 -3.14
CA GLY A 106 13.03 -0.25 -3.54
C GLY A 106 12.99 -0.49 -5.05
N SER A 107 14.12 -0.82 -5.69
CA SER A 107 14.17 -1.06 -7.14
C SER A 107 13.41 -2.34 -7.54
N GLU A 108 13.36 -3.34 -6.66
CA GLU A 108 12.69 -4.63 -6.86
C GLU A 108 11.25 -4.66 -6.32
N ALA A 109 10.72 -3.53 -5.84
CA ALA A 109 9.36 -3.46 -5.33
C ALA A 109 8.34 -3.44 -6.51
N GLU A 110 7.44 -4.42 -6.55
CA GLU A 110 6.31 -4.45 -7.50
C GLU A 110 5.40 -3.21 -7.37
N THR A 111 5.49 -2.50 -6.25
CA THR A 111 4.76 -1.26 -5.91
C THR A 111 5.55 0.02 -6.22
N ALA A 112 6.80 -0.04 -6.67
CA ALA A 112 7.64 1.15 -6.90
C ALA A 112 7.04 2.13 -7.92
N TYR A 113 6.19 1.64 -8.83
CA TYR A 113 5.50 2.50 -9.80
C TYR A 113 4.56 3.52 -9.15
N PHE A 114 4.02 3.25 -7.95
CA PHE A 114 3.22 4.22 -7.21
C PHE A 114 4.05 5.45 -6.82
N SER A 115 5.28 5.23 -6.32
CA SER A 115 6.20 6.31 -6.00
C SER A 115 6.66 7.09 -7.23
N ARG A 116 6.90 6.40 -8.35
CA ARG A 116 7.21 7.06 -9.64
C ARG A 116 6.08 7.95 -10.11
N GLU A 117 4.85 7.45 -10.11
CA GLU A 117 3.66 8.21 -10.51
C GLU A 117 3.41 9.42 -9.58
N ALA A 118 3.62 9.27 -8.28
CA ALA A 118 3.53 10.38 -7.34
C ALA A 118 4.48 11.51 -7.74
N ILE A 119 5.73 11.18 -8.08
CA ILE A 119 6.73 12.15 -8.51
C ILE A 119 6.41 12.72 -9.89
N GLU A 120 5.95 11.93 -10.85
CA GLU A 120 5.51 12.45 -12.16
C GLU A 120 4.39 13.50 -12.01
N ARG A 121 3.40 13.25 -11.13
CA ARG A 121 2.24 14.12 -10.91
C ARG A 121 2.48 15.31 -9.97
N ALA A 122 3.51 15.25 -9.12
CA ALA A 122 3.83 16.32 -8.18
C ALA A 122 4.45 17.54 -8.88
N ALA A 123 4.28 18.72 -8.28
CA ALA A 123 5.01 19.92 -8.66
C ALA A 123 6.32 20.01 -7.87
N GLU A 124 7.31 20.74 -8.41
CA GLU A 124 8.59 20.97 -7.73
C GLU A 124 8.43 21.76 -6.41
N PRO A 125 9.34 21.60 -5.42
CA PRO A 125 10.49 20.68 -5.42
C PRO A 125 10.10 19.23 -5.08
N LYS A 126 10.58 18.25 -5.85
CA LYS A 126 10.26 16.82 -5.66
C LYS A 126 11.46 15.90 -5.93
N GLU A 127 11.50 14.76 -5.24
CA GLU A 127 12.59 13.78 -5.35
C GLU A 127 12.10 12.34 -5.19
N LEU A 128 12.64 11.44 -6.02
CA LEU A 128 12.55 9.99 -5.83
C LEU A 128 13.92 9.43 -5.43
N PHE A 129 14.02 8.84 -4.24
CA PHE A 129 15.19 8.08 -3.82
C PHE A 129 14.93 6.58 -3.97
N VAL A 130 15.71 5.91 -4.82
CA VAL A 130 15.57 4.48 -5.09
C VAL A 130 16.67 3.70 -4.39
N ILE A 131 16.29 2.71 -3.59
CA ILE A 131 17.22 1.80 -2.90
C ILE A 131 17.36 0.54 -3.73
N ASP A 132 18.58 0.27 -4.19
CA ASP A 132 18.84 -0.86 -5.07
C ASP A 132 18.68 -2.21 -4.35
N GLY A 133 18.10 -3.20 -5.03
CA GLY A 133 17.86 -4.56 -4.54
C GLY A 133 16.68 -4.72 -3.57
N ALA A 134 16.18 -3.64 -2.97
CA ALA A 134 15.12 -3.73 -1.97
C ALA A 134 13.75 -4.06 -2.58
N THR A 135 13.00 -4.98 -1.98
CA THR A 135 11.57 -5.18 -2.26
C THR A 135 10.68 -4.21 -1.46
N HIS A 136 9.36 -4.35 -1.60
CA HIS A 136 8.39 -3.61 -0.80
C HIS A 136 8.53 -3.89 0.70
N ILE A 137 8.61 -5.16 1.08
CA ILE A 137 8.63 -5.59 2.49
C ILE A 137 10.02 -5.42 3.09
N ASP A 138 11.08 -5.53 2.28
CA ASP A 138 12.45 -5.30 2.75
C ASP A 138 12.67 -3.91 3.38
N LEU A 139 11.97 -2.88 2.88
CA LEU A 139 12.00 -1.53 3.48
C LEU A 139 11.29 -1.42 4.83
N TYR A 140 10.65 -2.47 5.34
CA TYR A 140 9.96 -2.45 6.63
C TYR A 140 10.92 -2.76 7.79
N ASP A 141 11.86 -3.68 7.59
CA ASP A 141 12.61 -4.27 8.70
C ASP A 141 14.02 -4.79 8.37
N ARG A 142 14.48 -4.74 7.12
CA ARG A 142 15.85 -5.16 6.78
C ARG A 142 16.80 -3.99 6.93
N ASP A 143 17.68 -4.05 7.93
CA ASP A 143 18.64 -2.97 8.23
C ASP A 143 19.45 -2.51 7.02
N GLU A 144 19.85 -3.44 6.14
CA GLU A 144 20.58 -3.15 4.89
C GLU A 144 19.85 -2.11 4.01
N TYR A 145 18.52 -2.13 4.00
CA TYR A 145 17.68 -1.23 3.20
C TYR A 145 17.02 -0.12 4.03
N VAL A 146 16.67 -0.39 5.29
CA VAL A 146 16.10 0.62 6.21
C VAL A 146 17.14 1.69 6.55
N THR A 147 18.40 1.31 6.79
CA THR A 147 19.47 2.26 7.14
C THR A 147 19.65 3.37 6.10
N PRO A 148 19.84 3.08 4.79
CA PRO A 148 19.92 4.14 3.78
C PRO A 148 18.62 4.95 3.64
N ALA A 149 17.45 4.32 3.82
CA ALA A 149 16.17 5.05 3.81
C ALA A 149 16.10 6.09 4.95
N VAL A 150 16.45 5.69 6.17
CA VAL A 150 16.47 6.56 7.36
C VAL A 150 17.53 7.66 7.23
N ALA A 151 18.70 7.35 6.68
CA ALA A 151 19.73 8.34 6.41
C ALA A 151 19.21 9.44 5.46
N ARG A 152 18.52 9.05 4.37
CA ARG A 152 17.93 10.00 3.43
C ARG A 152 16.81 10.84 4.08
N LEU A 153 15.94 10.22 4.87
CA LEU A 153 14.90 10.94 5.61
C LEU A 153 15.49 11.95 6.59
N THR A 154 16.55 11.57 7.30
CA THR A 154 17.25 12.43 8.26
C THR A 154 17.83 13.65 7.58
N GLU A 155 18.51 13.47 6.45
CA GLU A 155 19.04 14.57 5.64
C GLU A 155 17.90 15.49 5.13
N PHE A 156 16.85 14.91 4.56
CA PHE A 156 15.72 15.66 4.00
C PHE A 156 15.02 16.51 5.05
N PHE A 157 14.63 15.92 6.18
CA PHE A 157 13.97 16.66 7.25
C PHE A 157 14.92 17.62 7.95
N GLY A 158 16.19 17.25 8.13
CA GLY A 158 17.22 18.15 8.66
C GLY A 158 17.38 19.41 7.81
N LYS A 159 17.30 19.29 6.47
CA LYS A 159 17.37 20.42 5.54
C LYS A 159 16.11 21.30 5.54
N HIS A 160 14.93 20.69 5.71
CA HIS A 160 13.66 21.36 5.42
C HIS A 160 12.81 21.70 6.65
N LEU A 161 13.17 21.21 7.83
CA LEU A 161 12.48 21.49 9.10
C LEU A 161 13.40 22.06 10.19
N ALA A 162 14.72 22.11 9.99
CA ALA A 162 15.60 22.86 10.88
C ALA A 162 15.32 24.36 10.67
N GLY A 163 14.66 24.98 11.64
CA GLY A 163 14.38 26.41 11.67
C GLY A 163 15.64 27.25 11.86
#